data_AF-T1DRQ1-F1
#
_entry.id   AF-T1DRQ1-F1
#
_cell.length_a   1.000
_cell.length_b   1.000
_cell.length_c   1.000
_cell.angle_alpha   90.00
_cell.angle_beta   90.00
_cell.angle_gamma   90.00
#
_symmetry.space_group_name_H-M   'P 1'
#
loop_
_entity.id
_entity.type
_entity.pdbx_description
1 polymer ?
#
loop_
_entity_poly.entity_id
_entity_poly.type
_entity_poly.pdbx_seq_one_letter_code
_entity_poly.pdbx_strand_id
1 'polypeptide(L)'
;MAIPLLSDDYSVSDKSVVWPLSAYIRHYHHPEVFVSYCQKCSRYGRTWSCPPFDFSPSDYLSPYHSIGILATRIYPNPNLNERILRRESSMKELYDGLIRLERAKLDSVLLDLEKEYPGMQAAYAGHCHFCPNRGCTRSNGLPCRFPHKMRPSLEALGFDLCRTTTELMGIELQWGQDGLLPDYYCLISGLLFSPSIPVESTAAILLRLGELRQETELQ
;
A
#
# COMPACT_ATOMS: atom_id res chain seq x y z
N MET A 1 21.11 20.96 0.85
CA MET A 1 20.90 19.60 1.37
C MET A 1 19.47 19.53 1.85
N ALA A 2 18.70 18.50 1.51
CA ALA A 2 17.31 18.38 1.94
C ALA A 2 17.24 18.19 3.47
N ILE A 3 16.38 18.97 4.14
CA ILE A 3 16.15 18.81 5.58
C ILE A 3 15.48 17.43 5.78
N PRO A 4 16.03 16.56 6.64
CA PRO A 4 15.45 15.23 6.86
C PRO A 4 14.05 15.35 7.46
N LEU A 5 13.19 14.36 7.21
CA LEU A 5 11.92 14.21 7.92
C LEU A 5 12.19 13.65 9.31
N LEU A 6 11.51 14.20 10.30
CA LEU A 6 11.53 13.77 11.70
C LEU A 6 10.25 12.96 12.02
N SER A 7 10.23 12.30 13.17
CA SER A 7 9.09 11.47 13.60
C SER A 7 7.82 12.29 13.92
N ASP A 8 7.96 13.58 14.23
CA ASP A 8 6.88 14.53 14.51
C ASP A 8 6.44 15.36 13.30
N ASP A 9 7.05 15.11 12.13
CA ASP A 9 6.66 15.74 10.86
C ASP A 9 5.35 15.18 10.29
N TYR A 10 4.78 14.13 10.88
CA TYR A 10 3.48 13.60 10.51
C TYR A 10 2.87 12.74 11.63
N SER A 11 1.56 12.51 11.56
CA SER A 11 0.87 11.49 12.34
C SER A 11 0.14 10.51 11.42
N VAL A 12 -0.28 9.37 11.96
CA VAL A 12 -1.03 8.36 11.19
C VAL A 12 -2.31 7.94 11.87
N SER A 13 -3.27 7.49 11.07
CA SER A 13 -4.43 6.77 11.57
C SER A 13 -4.80 5.66 10.62
N ASP A 14 -5.12 4.51 11.19
CA ASP A 14 -5.49 3.33 10.44
C ASP A 14 -7.01 3.11 10.53
N LYS A 15 -7.61 2.71 9.41
CA LYS A 15 -8.98 2.19 9.35
C LYS A 15 -8.99 0.92 8.51
N SER A 16 -9.65 -0.12 9.00
CA SER A 16 -9.71 -1.40 8.31
C SER A 16 -11.11 -1.96 8.22
N VAL A 17 -11.34 -2.79 7.20
CA VAL A 17 -12.57 -3.56 7.00
C VAL A 17 -12.23 -4.96 6.52
N VAL A 18 -13.10 -5.93 6.81
CA VAL A 18 -13.03 -7.30 6.24
C VAL A 18 -14.20 -7.49 5.31
N TRP A 19 -13.95 -8.10 4.16
CA TRP A 19 -14.97 -8.46 3.18
C TRP A 19 -14.77 -9.89 2.65
N PRO A 20 -15.85 -10.60 2.28
CA PRO A 20 -15.74 -11.78 1.42
C PRO A 20 -15.07 -11.38 0.11
N LEU A 21 -14.00 -12.08 -0.28
CA LEU A 21 -13.21 -11.72 -1.46
C LEU A 21 -14.03 -11.81 -2.74
N SER A 22 -14.93 -12.79 -2.84
CA SER A 22 -15.82 -12.94 -4.00
C SER A 22 -16.76 -11.75 -4.18
N ALA A 23 -17.25 -11.17 -3.08
CA ALA A 23 -18.05 -9.95 -3.12
C ALA A 23 -17.17 -8.75 -3.49
N TYR A 24 -15.99 -8.63 -2.88
CA TYR A 24 -15.05 -7.55 -3.17
C TYR A 24 -14.62 -7.54 -4.64
N ILE A 25 -14.31 -8.70 -5.22
CA ILE A 25 -14.00 -8.84 -6.65
C ILE A 25 -15.17 -8.34 -7.51
N ARG A 26 -16.39 -8.79 -7.22
CA ARG A 26 -17.58 -8.41 -7.99
C ARG A 26 -17.81 -6.90 -8.03
N HIS A 27 -17.55 -6.21 -6.92
CA HIS A 27 -17.87 -4.79 -6.77
C HIS A 27 -16.73 -3.84 -7.14
N TYR A 28 -15.47 -4.26 -6.98
CA TYR A 28 -14.32 -3.37 -7.06
C TYR A 28 -13.20 -3.86 -7.99
N HIS A 29 -13.29 -5.04 -8.60
CA HIS A 29 -12.25 -5.56 -9.50
C HIS A 29 -12.60 -5.27 -10.96
N HIS A 30 -11.89 -4.31 -11.56
CA HIS A 30 -12.06 -3.89 -12.95
C HIS A 30 -10.70 -3.89 -13.66
N PRO A 31 -10.09 -5.07 -13.87
CA PRO A 31 -8.71 -5.17 -14.34
C PRO A 31 -8.47 -4.48 -15.68
N GLU A 32 -9.43 -4.53 -16.61
CA GLU A 32 -9.28 -3.84 -17.91
C GLU A 32 -9.12 -2.32 -17.76
N VAL A 33 -9.85 -1.72 -16.80
CA VAL A 33 -9.77 -0.28 -16.51
C VAL A 33 -8.48 0.05 -15.77
N PHE A 34 -8.21 -0.64 -14.66
CA PHE A 34 -7.08 -0.28 -13.78
C PHE A 34 -5.71 -0.69 -14.34
N VAL A 35 -5.63 -1.77 -15.12
CA VAL A 35 -4.40 -2.09 -15.86
C VAL A 35 -4.09 -1.03 -16.90
N SER A 36 -5.10 -0.39 -17.51
CA SER A 36 -4.89 0.73 -18.44
C SER A 36 -4.26 1.96 -17.77
N TYR A 37 -4.61 2.24 -16.50
CA TYR A 37 -3.92 3.27 -15.71
C TYR A 37 -2.49 2.86 -15.40
N CYS A 38 -2.28 1.59 -15.03
CA CYS A 38 -0.93 1.07 -14.83
C CYS A 38 -0.07 1.21 -16.08
N GLN A 39 -0.59 0.99 -17.29
CA GLN A 39 0.15 1.15 -18.55
C GLN A 39 0.67 2.58 -18.78
N LYS A 40 0.01 3.59 -18.22
CA LYS A 40 0.45 5.01 -18.26
C LYS A 40 1.48 5.33 -17.17
N CYS A 41 1.62 4.47 -16.16
CA CYS A 41 2.59 4.65 -15.08
C CYS A 41 4.01 4.30 -15.54
N SER A 42 4.98 5.11 -15.09
CA SER A 42 6.39 4.89 -15.39
C SER A 42 6.98 3.61 -14.79
N ARG A 43 6.21 2.83 -14.03
CA ARG A 43 6.65 1.54 -13.46
C ARG A 43 6.13 0.31 -14.21
N TYR A 44 5.22 0.48 -15.16
CA TYR A 44 4.69 -0.63 -15.97
C TYR A 44 5.80 -1.40 -16.67
N GLY A 45 5.80 -2.73 -16.55
CA GLY A 45 6.83 -3.60 -17.10
C GLY A 45 8.23 -3.43 -16.49
N ARG A 46 8.42 -2.50 -15.55
CA ARG A 46 9.74 -2.13 -14.98
C ARG A 46 9.92 -2.49 -13.52
N THR A 47 8.83 -2.78 -12.80
CA THR A 47 8.87 -3.25 -11.40
C THR A 47 8.17 -4.60 -11.25
N TRP A 48 8.77 -5.56 -10.52
CA TRP A 48 8.19 -6.90 -10.32
C TRP A 48 6.79 -6.91 -9.67
N SER A 49 6.45 -5.90 -8.86
CA SER A 49 5.12 -5.77 -8.25
C SER A 49 4.07 -5.07 -9.14
N CYS A 50 4.41 -4.72 -10.38
CA CYS A 50 3.51 -4.03 -11.32
C CYS A 50 3.18 -4.92 -12.53
N PRO A 51 2.07 -4.71 -13.23
CA PRO A 51 1.76 -5.47 -14.45
C PRO A 51 2.73 -5.12 -15.61
N PRO A 52 2.77 -5.93 -16.70
CA PRO A 52 2.01 -7.18 -16.89
C PRO A 52 2.60 -8.33 -16.06
N PHE A 53 1.79 -9.11 -15.36
CA PHE A 53 2.32 -10.26 -14.61
C PHE A 53 2.50 -11.48 -15.52
N ASP A 54 3.36 -12.41 -15.11
CA ASP A 54 3.47 -13.75 -15.67
C ASP A 54 2.38 -14.70 -15.14
N PHE A 55 1.53 -14.20 -14.25
CA PHE A 55 0.32 -14.85 -13.73
C PHE A 55 -0.93 -14.03 -14.03
N SER A 56 -2.09 -14.69 -14.04
CA SER A 56 -3.39 -14.01 -14.06
C SER A 56 -3.74 -13.46 -12.66
N PRO A 57 -4.17 -12.19 -12.52
CA PRO A 57 -4.68 -11.69 -11.24
C PRO A 57 -5.81 -12.55 -10.66
N SER A 58 -6.65 -13.14 -11.51
CA SER A 58 -7.71 -14.06 -11.07
C SER A 58 -7.15 -15.33 -10.46
N ASP A 59 -6.11 -15.92 -11.07
CA ASP A 59 -5.43 -17.10 -10.53
C ASP A 59 -4.74 -16.77 -9.21
N TYR A 60 -4.12 -15.59 -9.12
CA TYR A 60 -3.50 -15.07 -7.90
C TYR A 60 -4.51 -14.95 -6.74
N LEU A 61 -5.73 -14.50 -7.03
CA LEU A 61 -6.78 -14.28 -6.02
C LEU A 61 -7.57 -15.55 -5.66
N SER A 62 -7.61 -16.53 -6.57
CA SER A 62 -8.42 -17.75 -6.43
C SER A 62 -8.22 -18.59 -5.16
N PRO A 63 -7.02 -18.64 -4.52
CA PRO A 63 -6.83 -19.43 -3.30
C PRO A 63 -7.44 -18.80 -2.05
N TYR A 64 -7.93 -17.56 -2.14
CA TYR A 64 -8.37 -16.77 -1.00
C TYR A 64 -9.90 -16.62 -0.97
N HIS A 65 -10.48 -16.52 0.23
CA HIS A 65 -11.94 -16.41 0.42
C HIS A 65 -12.38 -15.09 1.03
N SER A 66 -11.50 -14.42 1.76
CA SER A 66 -11.75 -13.11 2.37
C SER A 66 -10.55 -12.18 2.21
N ILE A 67 -10.81 -10.89 2.37
CA ILE A 67 -9.82 -9.83 2.29
C ILE A 67 -10.02 -8.84 3.43
N GLY A 68 -8.94 -8.54 4.15
CA GLY A 68 -8.82 -7.36 5.00
C GLY A 68 -8.25 -6.21 4.18
N ILE A 69 -8.87 -5.04 4.25
CA ILE A 69 -8.39 -3.83 3.59
C ILE A 69 -8.02 -2.84 4.68
N LEU A 70 -6.79 -2.33 4.62
CA LEU A 70 -6.25 -1.34 5.55
C LEU A 70 -6.01 -0.03 4.80
N ALA A 71 -6.65 1.04 5.26
CA ALA A 71 -6.37 2.41 4.88
C ALA A 71 -5.55 3.09 5.98
N THR A 72 -4.27 3.36 5.70
CA THR A 72 -3.38 4.13 6.56
C THR A 72 -3.34 5.57 6.05
N ARG A 73 -3.95 6.48 6.81
CA ARG A 73 -3.89 7.92 6.53
C ARG A 73 -2.67 8.51 7.19
N ILE A 74 -1.87 9.24 6.41
CA ILE A 74 -0.68 9.97 6.85
C ILE A 74 -1.05 11.45 6.83
N TYR A 75 -1.03 12.11 7.97
CA TYR A 75 -1.31 13.53 8.14
C TYR A 75 0.00 14.31 8.23
N PRO A 76 0.44 14.98 7.15
CA PRO A 76 1.64 15.79 7.19
C PRO A 76 1.48 16.94 8.18
N ASN A 77 2.52 17.24 8.96
CA ASN A 77 2.53 18.43 9.80
C ASN A 77 2.43 19.69 8.92
N PRO A 78 1.57 20.67 9.23
CA PRO A 78 1.43 21.90 8.45
C PRO A 78 2.76 22.64 8.19
N ASN A 79 3.75 22.52 9.10
CA ASN A 79 5.09 23.09 8.93
C ASN A 79 5.82 22.55 7.67
N LEU A 80 5.46 21.37 7.18
CA LEU A 80 6.01 20.82 5.94
C LEU A 80 5.63 21.65 4.71
N ASN A 81 4.41 22.20 4.67
CA ASN A 81 4.02 23.13 3.61
C ASN A 81 4.78 24.46 3.72
N GLU A 82 5.12 24.93 4.93
CA GLU A 82 5.99 26.10 5.08
C GLU A 82 7.39 25.87 4.50
N ARG A 83 7.98 24.69 4.71
CA ARG A 83 9.27 24.31 4.11
C ARG A 83 9.23 24.36 2.58
N ILE A 84 8.11 23.95 1.98
CA ILE A 84 7.90 24.04 0.52
C ILE A 84 7.87 25.51 0.09
N LEU A 85 7.07 26.34 0.76
CA LEU A 85 6.92 27.76 0.43
C LEU A 85 8.26 28.52 0.58
N ARG A 86 9.08 28.14 1.56
CA ARG A 86 10.44 28.68 1.76
C ARG A 86 11.49 28.08 0.83
N ARG A 87 11.11 27.13 -0.04
CA ARG A 87 11.98 26.41 -0.99
C ARG A 87 13.09 25.59 -0.31
N GLU A 88 12.86 25.17 0.93
CA GLU A 88 13.79 24.32 1.70
C GLU A 88 13.65 22.83 1.31
N SER A 89 12.51 22.46 0.74
CA SER A 89 12.22 21.13 0.21
C SER A 89 11.16 21.23 -0.88
N SER A 90 11.15 20.31 -1.84
CA SER A 90 10.04 20.18 -2.79
C SER A 90 8.91 19.32 -2.22
N MET A 91 7.69 19.55 -2.69
CA MET A 91 6.53 18.69 -2.37
C MET A 91 6.82 17.22 -2.62
N LYS A 92 7.48 16.92 -3.75
CA LYS A 92 7.83 15.55 -4.13
C LYS A 92 8.81 14.91 -3.15
N GLU A 93 9.84 15.63 -2.69
CA GLU A 93 10.80 15.09 -1.73
C GLU A 93 10.14 14.76 -0.39
N LEU A 94 9.24 15.63 0.07
CA LEU A 94 8.49 15.41 1.31
C LEU A 94 7.50 14.25 1.16
N TYR A 95 6.74 14.21 0.06
CA TYR A 95 5.86 13.09 -0.27
C TYR A 95 6.61 11.76 -0.30
N ASP A 96 7.68 11.66 -1.10
CA ASP A 96 8.47 10.43 -1.22
C ASP A 96 9.05 10.01 0.15
N GLY A 97 9.46 10.99 0.96
CA GLY A 97 9.97 10.75 2.31
C GLY A 97 8.91 10.19 3.25
N LEU A 98 7.74 10.82 3.33
CA LEU A 98 6.61 10.40 4.17
C LEU A 98 6.16 8.99 3.81
N ILE A 99 5.92 8.74 2.51
CA ILE A 99 5.48 7.44 2.00
C ILE A 99 6.53 6.37 2.29
N ARG A 100 7.83 6.66 2.09
CA ARG A 100 8.91 5.71 2.35
C ARG A 100 9.02 5.35 3.83
N LEU A 101 9.00 6.35 4.72
CA LEU A 101 9.09 6.12 6.16
C LEU A 101 7.92 5.26 6.63
N GLU A 102 6.71 5.62 6.21
CA GLU A 102 5.54 4.92 6.67
C GLU A 102 5.44 3.49 6.13
N ARG A 103 5.78 3.31 4.85
CA ARG A 103 5.82 1.97 4.25
C ARG A 103 6.93 1.08 4.80
N ALA A 104 8.04 1.64 5.27
CA ALA A 104 9.07 0.84 5.91
C ALA A 104 8.53 0.16 7.18
N LYS A 105 7.69 0.87 7.95
CA LYS A 105 6.99 0.33 9.13
C LYS A 105 5.88 -0.62 8.71
N LEU A 106 4.94 -0.15 7.88
CA LEU A 106 3.75 -0.88 7.50
C LEU A 106 4.06 -2.20 6.76
N ASP A 107 4.90 -2.15 5.73
CA ASP A 107 5.20 -3.35 4.93
C ASP A 107 5.92 -4.42 5.77
N SER A 108 6.68 -4.02 6.80
CA SER A 108 7.33 -4.96 7.73
C SER A 108 6.29 -5.68 8.59
N VAL A 109 5.39 -4.94 9.22
CA VAL A 109 4.32 -5.52 10.06
C VAL A 109 3.43 -6.46 9.24
N LEU A 110 3.05 -6.06 8.02
CA LEU A 110 2.27 -6.91 7.12
C LEU A 110 3.01 -8.20 6.76
N LEU A 111 4.33 -8.12 6.52
CA LEU A 111 5.15 -9.30 6.20
C LEU A 111 5.33 -10.22 7.42
N ASP A 112 5.40 -9.68 8.62
CA ASP A 112 5.54 -10.47 9.86
C ASP A 112 4.24 -11.19 10.20
N LEU A 113 3.09 -10.52 10.04
CA LEU A 113 1.78 -11.18 10.12
C LEU A 113 1.67 -12.30 9.07
N GLU A 114 2.19 -12.10 7.85
CA GLU A 114 2.14 -13.15 6.81
C GLU A 114 2.92 -14.41 7.23
N LYS A 115 4.01 -14.25 7.99
CA LYS A 115 4.77 -15.39 8.54
C LYS A 115 4.05 -16.04 9.71
N GLU A 116 3.38 -15.26 10.54
CA GLU A 116 2.65 -15.73 11.72
C GLU A 116 1.38 -16.52 11.34
N TYR A 117 0.72 -16.13 10.25
CA TYR A 117 -0.53 -16.73 9.79
C TYR A 117 -0.37 -17.40 8.40
N PRO A 118 0.08 -18.67 8.33
CA PRO A 118 0.11 -19.42 7.08
C PRO A 118 -1.25 -19.45 6.38
N GLY A 119 -1.26 -19.13 5.10
CA GLY A 119 -2.50 -18.96 4.32
C GLY A 119 -2.98 -17.51 4.25
N MET A 120 -2.26 -16.55 4.85
CA MET A 120 -2.42 -15.12 4.59
C MET A 120 -1.43 -14.67 3.51
N GLN A 121 -1.79 -13.64 2.75
CA GLN A 121 -0.89 -12.97 1.80
C GLN A 121 -1.14 -11.46 1.81
N ALA A 122 -0.09 -10.67 2.05
CA ALA A 122 -0.19 -9.22 1.99
C ALA A 122 -0.20 -8.69 0.54
N ALA A 123 -0.89 -7.58 0.32
CA ALA A 123 -0.77 -6.72 -0.86
C ALA A 123 -0.38 -5.32 -0.38
N TYR A 124 0.76 -4.81 -0.82
CA TYR A 124 1.28 -3.53 -0.33
C TYR A 124 0.67 -2.32 -1.04
N ALA A 125 0.68 -1.17 -0.39
CA ALA A 125 0.30 0.09 -1.02
C ALA A 125 1.29 0.49 -2.14
N GLY A 126 0.77 0.76 -3.35
CA GLY A 126 1.58 1.23 -4.47
C GLY A 126 2.69 0.28 -4.94
N HIS A 127 3.75 0.82 -5.55
CA HIS A 127 4.81 0.00 -6.14
C HIS A 127 5.87 -0.46 -5.12
N CYS A 128 6.58 -1.57 -5.39
CA CYS A 128 7.68 -2.04 -4.55
C CYS A 128 8.82 -0.99 -4.42
N HIS A 129 9.42 -0.89 -3.22
CA HIS A 129 10.50 0.06 -2.90
C HIS A 129 11.79 -0.59 -2.34
N PHE A 130 11.89 -1.92 -2.32
CA PHE A 130 13.03 -2.64 -1.72
C PHE A 130 14.38 -2.52 -2.46
N CYS A 131 14.42 -1.91 -3.65
CA CYS A 131 15.65 -1.73 -4.44
C CYS A 131 15.90 -0.25 -4.78
N PRO A 132 15.97 0.68 -3.80
CA PRO A 132 15.95 2.12 -4.08
C PRO A 132 17.16 2.57 -4.90
N ASN A 133 18.37 2.10 -4.55
CA ASN A 133 19.62 2.59 -5.16
C ASN A 133 20.10 1.78 -6.37
N ARG A 134 19.61 0.55 -6.54
CA ARG A 134 20.08 -0.38 -7.59
C ARG A 134 19.10 -0.53 -8.75
N GLY A 135 17.94 0.11 -8.68
CA GLY A 135 16.82 -0.11 -9.58
C GLY A 135 16.24 -1.53 -9.49
N CYS A 136 15.04 -1.73 -10.04
CA CYS A 136 14.44 -3.06 -10.12
C CYS A 136 15.14 -3.90 -11.19
N THR A 137 15.38 -5.19 -10.93
CA THR A 137 15.98 -6.12 -11.90
C THR A 137 15.10 -6.42 -13.09
N ARG A 138 13.79 -6.19 -12.96
CA ARG A 138 12.81 -6.46 -14.01
C ARG A 138 13.11 -5.73 -15.31
N SER A 139 13.56 -4.48 -15.25
CA SER A 139 13.95 -3.70 -16.44
C SER A 139 15.07 -4.35 -17.25
N ASN A 140 15.84 -5.26 -16.63
CA ASN A 140 16.93 -5.99 -17.26
C ASN A 140 16.55 -7.46 -17.57
N GLY A 141 15.28 -7.84 -17.40
CA GLY A 141 14.82 -9.22 -17.58
C GLY A 141 15.36 -10.21 -16.53
N LEU A 142 15.88 -9.72 -15.40
CA LEU A 142 16.49 -10.55 -14.36
C LEU A 142 15.51 -10.82 -13.20
N PRO A 143 15.61 -12.00 -12.53
CA PRO A 143 14.75 -12.34 -11.39
C PRO A 143 14.76 -11.29 -10.28
N CYS A 144 13.67 -11.24 -9.51
CA CYS A 144 13.58 -10.35 -8.35
C CYS A 144 14.67 -10.67 -7.33
N ARG A 145 15.30 -9.64 -6.74
CA ARG A 145 16.31 -9.82 -5.66
C ARG A 145 15.66 -10.18 -4.31
N PHE A 146 14.39 -9.82 -4.12
CA PHE A 146 13.64 -10.03 -2.89
C PHE A 146 12.28 -10.69 -3.18
N PRO A 147 12.25 -11.88 -3.80
CA PRO A 147 10.99 -12.53 -4.18
C PRO A 147 10.10 -12.81 -2.96
N HIS A 148 10.70 -13.16 -1.82
CA HIS A 148 9.99 -13.41 -0.57
C HIS A 148 9.35 -12.17 0.08
N LYS A 149 9.76 -10.95 -0.32
CA LYS A 149 9.15 -9.69 0.17
C LYS A 149 8.25 -9.03 -0.86
N MET A 150 8.41 -9.35 -2.15
CA MET A 150 7.69 -8.67 -3.21
C MET A 150 6.20 -9.02 -3.14
N ARG A 151 5.35 -8.00 -2.98
CA ARG A 151 3.90 -8.13 -3.08
C ARG A 151 3.37 -7.15 -4.13
N PRO A 152 2.46 -7.58 -5.03
CA PRO A 152 1.71 -6.65 -5.86
C PRO A 152 0.77 -5.80 -4.99
N SER A 153 0.43 -4.60 -5.46
CA SER A 153 -0.64 -3.81 -4.86
C SER A 153 -2.00 -4.26 -5.36
N LEU A 154 -3.06 -3.92 -4.63
CA LEU A 154 -4.44 -4.21 -5.06
C LEU A 154 -4.77 -3.52 -6.40
N GLU A 155 -4.36 -2.28 -6.59
CA GLU A 155 -4.51 -1.55 -7.87
C GLU A 155 -3.74 -2.22 -9.02
N ALA A 156 -2.54 -2.77 -8.76
CA ALA A 156 -1.80 -3.55 -9.76
C ALA A 156 -2.50 -4.86 -10.12
N LEU A 157 -3.25 -5.44 -9.18
CA LEU A 157 -4.11 -6.60 -9.40
C LEU A 157 -5.44 -6.24 -10.08
N GLY A 158 -5.79 -4.96 -10.19
CA GLY A 158 -6.97 -4.47 -10.92
C GLY A 158 -8.13 -3.95 -10.06
N PHE A 159 -7.89 -3.68 -8.77
CA PHE A 159 -8.93 -3.15 -7.87
C PHE A 159 -9.06 -1.62 -7.92
N ASP A 160 -10.30 -1.14 -7.79
CA ASP A 160 -10.66 0.28 -7.65
C ASP A 160 -10.51 0.76 -6.20
N LEU A 161 -9.35 1.33 -5.89
CA LEU A 161 -9.08 1.76 -4.52
C LEU A 161 -9.80 3.05 -4.13
N CYS A 162 -10.08 3.95 -5.07
CA CYS A 162 -10.86 5.16 -4.80
C CYS A 162 -12.27 4.77 -4.33
N ARG A 163 -12.95 3.94 -5.11
CA ARG A 163 -14.31 3.50 -4.78
C ARG A 163 -14.34 2.63 -3.53
N THR A 164 -13.36 1.73 -3.37
CA THR A 164 -13.20 0.92 -2.15
C THR A 164 -13.15 1.79 -0.90
N THR A 165 -12.29 2.80 -0.85
CA THR A 165 -12.12 3.61 0.36
C THR A 165 -13.30 4.53 0.61
N THR A 166 -13.88 5.10 -0.45
CA THR A 166 -15.04 5.99 -0.31
C THR A 166 -16.27 5.21 0.18
N GLU A 167 -16.62 4.09 -0.47
CA GLU A 167 -17.84 3.35 -0.14
C GLU A 167 -17.71 2.53 1.15
N LEU A 168 -16.57 1.87 1.38
CA LEU A 168 -16.42 0.96 2.53
C LEU A 168 -15.92 1.66 3.79
N MET A 169 -15.26 2.81 3.65
CA MET A 169 -14.61 3.49 4.77
C MET A 169 -14.97 4.96 4.90
N GLY A 170 -15.68 5.57 3.94
CA GLY A 170 -15.94 7.01 3.95
C GLY A 170 -14.66 7.84 3.87
N ILE A 171 -13.64 7.33 3.18
CA ILE A 171 -12.35 8.01 2.99
C ILE A 171 -12.18 8.33 1.51
N GLU A 172 -12.00 9.61 1.19
CA GLU A 172 -11.66 10.07 -0.15
C GLU A 172 -10.13 10.14 -0.30
N LEU A 173 -9.60 9.60 -1.39
CA LEU A 173 -8.16 9.72 -1.65
C LEU A 173 -7.84 11.17 -2.04
N GLN A 174 -6.77 11.72 -1.45
CA GLN A 174 -6.30 13.07 -1.72
C GLN A 174 -4.93 13.06 -2.41
N TRP A 175 -4.67 14.11 -3.19
CA TRP A 175 -3.40 14.35 -3.86
C TRP A 175 -2.98 15.81 -3.62
N GLY A 176 -1.68 16.07 -3.65
CA GLY A 176 -1.16 17.43 -3.54
C GLY A 176 -1.68 18.33 -4.67
N GLN A 177 -2.09 19.55 -4.30
CA GLN A 177 -2.56 20.58 -5.22
C GLN A 177 -1.68 21.84 -5.07
N ASP A 178 -1.50 22.59 -6.16
CA ASP A 178 -0.71 23.83 -6.20
C ASP A 178 0.71 23.71 -5.64
N GLY A 179 1.30 22.52 -5.77
CA GLY A 179 2.65 22.24 -5.27
C GLY A 179 2.74 22.10 -3.75
N LEU A 180 1.64 21.88 -3.05
CA LEU A 180 1.58 21.66 -1.60
C LEU A 180 1.14 20.21 -1.28
N LEU A 181 1.42 19.77 -0.06
CA LEU A 181 0.91 18.51 0.48
C LEU A 181 -0.60 18.67 0.82
N PRO A 182 -1.42 17.63 0.60
CA PRO A 182 -2.82 17.60 1.02
C PRO A 182 -2.93 17.43 2.54
N ASP A 183 -4.16 17.50 3.06
CA ASP A 183 -4.44 17.28 4.49
C ASP A 183 -4.01 15.88 4.94
N TYR A 184 -4.15 14.88 4.07
CA TYR A 184 -3.56 13.56 4.27
C TYR A 184 -3.24 12.85 2.97
N TYR A 185 -2.27 11.94 3.03
CA TYR A 185 -2.13 10.86 2.06
C TYR A 185 -2.77 9.59 2.60
N CYS A 186 -3.18 8.68 1.72
CA CYS A 186 -3.70 7.40 2.15
C CYS A 186 -2.99 6.24 1.45
N LEU A 187 -2.40 5.34 2.24
CA LEU A 187 -1.82 4.09 1.80
C LEU A 187 -2.86 2.99 1.96
N ILE A 188 -3.17 2.27 0.88
CA ILE A 188 -4.14 1.17 0.92
C ILE A 188 -3.41 -0.15 0.73
N SER A 189 -3.47 -0.98 1.77
CA SER A 189 -2.89 -2.33 1.79
C SER A 189 -4.00 -3.38 1.92
N GLY A 190 -3.74 -4.58 1.42
CA GLY A 190 -4.63 -5.73 1.51
C GLY A 190 -4.01 -6.88 2.28
N LEU A 191 -4.86 -7.69 2.91
CA LEU A 191 -4.54 -8.97 3.52
C LEU A 191 -5.51 -10.01 2.95
N LEU A 192 -5.04 -10.87 2.08
CA LEU A 192 -5.81 -11.96 1.50
C LEU A 192 -5.72 -13.16 2.46
N PHE A 193 -6.86 -13.78 2.77
CA PHE A 193 -6.92 -14.92 3.68
C PHE A 193 -7.46 -16.13 2.93
N SER A 194 -6.78 -17.27 3.07
CA SER A 194 -7.22 -18.55 2.52
C SER A 194 -8.24 -19.22 3.44
N PRO A 195 -8.99 -20.24 2.96
CA PRO A 195 -9.96 -20.95 3.78
C PRO A 195 -9.40 -21.60 5.05
N SER A 196 -8.08 -21.78 5.17
CA SER A 196 -7.47 -22.28 6.41
C SER A 196 -7.50 -21.26 7.56
N ILE A 197 -7.77 -19.98 7.26
CA ILE A 197 -7.97 -18.91 8.24
C ILE A 197 -9.46 -18.59 8.28
N PRO A 198 -10.17 -18.96 9.37
CA PRO A 198 -11.59 -18.67 9.51
C PRO A 198 -11.88 -17.17 9.41
N VAL A 199 -13.05 -16.80 8.87
CA VAL A 199 -13.45 -15.38 8.72
C VAL A 199 -13.47 -14.69 10.08
N GLU A 200 -13.90 -15.39 11.12
CA GLU A 200 -13.97 -14.89 12.50
C GLU A 200 -12.58 -14.50 13.03
N SER A 201 -11.53 -15.18 12.58
CA SER A 201 -10.14 -14.88 12.94
C SER A 201 -9.60 -13.65 12.20
N THR A 202 -10.12 -13.32 11.02
CA THR A 202 -9.61 -12.19 10.22
C THR A 202 -9.81 -10.83 10.91
N ALA A 203 -10.91 -10.66 11.64
CA ALA A 203 -11.14 -9.47 12.44
C ALA A 203 -10.12 -9.34 13.58
N ALA A 204 -9.80 -10.44 14.26
CA ALA A 204 -8.77 -10.47 15.31
C ALA A 204 -7.38 -10.17 14.75
N ILE A 205 -7.04 -10.67 13.57
CA ILE A 205 -5.77 -10.37 12.90
C ILE A 205 -5.66 -8.88 12.55
N LEU A 206 -6.75 -8.24 12.10
CA LEU A 206 -6.77 -6.79 11.85
C LEU A 206 -6.67 -5.95 13.12
N LEU A 207 -7.26 -6.42 14.24
CA LEU A 207 -7.07 -5.78 15.53
C LEU A 207 -5.61 -5.89 15.97
N ARG A 208 -5.00 -7.08 15.83
CA ARG A 208 -3.57 -7.31 16.12
C ARG A 208 -2.67 -6.44 15.26
N LEU A 209 -3.00 -6.26 13.98
CA LEU A 209 -2.31 -5.30 13.10
C LEU A 209 -2.34 -3.89 13.70
N GLY A 210 -3.51 -3.42 14.16
CA GLY A 210 -3.63 -2.11 14.82
C GLY A 210 -2.74 -1.98 16.08
N GLU A 211 -2.66 -3.03 16.91
CA GLU A 211 -1.78 -3.05 18.08
C GLU A 211 -0.30 -2.96 17.71
N LEU A 212 0.15 -3.80 16.77
CA LEU A 212 1.53 -3.81 16.28
C LEU A 212 1.94 -2.46 15.65
N ARG A 213 0.99 -1.78 15.02
CA ARG A 213 1.18 -0.45 14.43
C ARG A 213 1.43 0.60 15.51
N GLN A 214 0.65 0.57 16.60
CA GLN A 214 0.86 1.45 17.75
C GLN A 214 2.19 1.17 18.48
N GLU A 215 2.58 -0.10 18.64
CA GLU A 215 3.86 -0.48 19.24
C GLU A 215 5.05 0.06 18.43
N THR A 216 4.96 0.06 17.10
CA THR A 216 6.01 0.56 16.19
C THR A 216 6.13 2.10 16.20
N GLU A 217 5.09 2.82 16.64
CA GLU A 217 5.13 4.28 16.77
C GLU A 217 5.77 4.76 18.08
N LEU A 218 5.80 3.90 19.11
CA LEU A 218 6.39 4.18 20.42
C LEU A 218 7.90 3.88 20.50
N GLN A 219 8.48 3.30 19.43
CA GLN A 219 9.91 2.95 19.30
C GLN A 219 10.64 3.90 18.36
#